data_AF-A0A8S4H1B1-F1
#
_entry.id   AF-A0A8S4H1B1-F1
#
_cell.length_a   1.000
_cell.length_b   1.000
_cell.length_c   1.000
_cell.angle_alpha   90.00
_cell.angle_beta   90.00
_cell.angle_gamma   90.00
#
_symmetry.space_group_name_H-M   'P 1'
#
loop_
_entity.id
_entity.type
_entity.pdbx_description
1 polymer ?
#
loop_
_entity_poly.entity_id
_entity_poly.type
_entity_poly.pdbx_seq_one_letter_code
_entity_poly.pdbx_strand_id
1 'polypeptide(L)'
;MRSSASPRRLVQESSEVSQPEGFRPHELLGRGNPAGKLLYALYGRDDAKNAGQDFNARNRKKHQQKLESGWTPPPVDHSRSRSDVCPMTKVNVRVPKFGRRAPDSAADLLAKYKGKKTVDAIREQQEIEKVLDKSRGPPLARGKLLDDREKARLAKFMEYNGKPPREPTQRELELQARQRAALRPRTEREELEEMFAKVVREIDERKAFLDDMARQGRYNEFAGTIRGEIAERVREMSRIDQMLLNTPD
;
A
#
# COMPACT_ATOMS: atom_id res chain seq x y z
N MET A 1 -63.38 -14.84 10.10
CA MET A 1 -62.49 -15.96 10.43
C MET A 1 -61.18 -15.78 9.67
N ARG A 2 -60.10 -15.35 10.34
CA ARG A 2 -58.75 -15.24 9.75
C ARG A 2 -57.80 -16.00 10.66
N SER A 3 -57.19 -17.08 10.16
CA SER A 3 -56.25 -17.90 10.93
C SER A 3 -54.86 -17.26 10.89
N SER A 4 -54.34 -16.92 12.07
CA SER A 4 -52.97 -16.48 12.29
C SER A 4 -52.09 -17.70 12.51
N ALA A 5 -51.31 -18.08 11.50
CA ALA A 5 -50.29 -19.12 11.62
C ALA A 5 -48.99 -18.48 12.15
N SER A 6 -48.62 -18.81 13.38
CA SER A 6 -47.35 -18.39 13.99
C SER A 6 -46.16 -19.13 13.37
N PRO A 7 -45.03 -18.45 13.10
CA PRO A 7 -43.84 -19.07 12.54
C PRO A 7 -43.11 -19.90 13.62
N ARG A 8 -42.80 -21.14 13.25
CA ARG A 8 -42.08 -22.14 14.07
C ARG A 8 -40.62 -21.70 14.22
N ARG A 9 -40.24 -21.26 15.42
CA ARG A 9 -38.88 -20.85 15.77
C ARG A 9 -37.98 -22.08 15.82
N LEU A 10 -37.08 -22.21 14.84
CA LEU A 10 -36.05 -23.25 14.80
C LEU A 10 -34.98 -22.89 15.84
N VAL A 11 -34.92 -23.65 16.94
CA VAL A 11 -33.87 -23.54 17.94
C VAL A 11 -32.63 -24.20 17.34
N GLN A 12 -31.65 -23.39 16.94
CA GLN A 12 -30.31 -23.87 16.61
C GLN A 12 -29.56 -24.10 17.92
N GLU A 13 -29.42 -25.36 18.33
CA GLU A 13 -28.45 -25.77 19.35
C GLU A 13 -27.05 -25.65 18.76
N SER A 14 -26.41 -24.50 18.96
CA SER A 14 -24.97 -24.32 18.75
C SER A 14 -24.22 -24.97 19.92
N SER A 15 -23.71 -26.17 19.69
CA SER A 15 -22.75 -26.85 20.58
C SER A 15 -21.41 -26.13 20.55
N GLU A 16 -21.31 -25.05 21.31
CA GLU A 16 -20.03 -24.39 21.62
C GLU A 16 -19.21 -25.32 22.52
N VAL A 17 -18.37 -26.15 21.91
CA VAL A 17 -17.28 -26.86 22.59
C VAL A 17 -16.29 -25.80 23.05
N SER A 18 -16.47 -25.33 24.29
CA SER A 18 -15.55 -24.45 25.02
C SER A 18 -14.19 -25.14 25.11
N GLN A 19 -13.29 -24.85 24.17
CA GLN A 19 -11.90 -25.25 24.28
C GLN A 19 -11.26 -24.49 25.46
N PRO A 20 -10.42 -25.15 26.28
CA PRO A 20 -9.78 -24.50 27.42
C PRO A 20 -8.94 -23.30 26.94
N GLU A 21 -9.33 -22.10 27.39
CA GLU A 21 -8.62 -20.83 27.20
C GLU A 21 -7.13 -21.01 27.52
N GLY A 22 -6.28 -21.00 26.49
CA GLY A 22 -4.82 -20.98 26.66
C GLY A 22 -4.03 -22.14 26.08
N PHE A 23 -4.65 -23.20 25.54
CA PHE A 23 -3.88 -24.26 24.88
C PHE A 23 -3.51 -23.84 23.44
N ARG A 24 -2.27 -23.40 23.24
CA ARG A 24 -1.69 -23.12 21.92
C ARG A 24 -0.77 -24.28 21.51
N PRO A 25 -1.22 -25.22 20.65
CA PRO A 25 -0.46 -26.44 20.34
C PRO A 25 0.94 -26.15 19.78
N HIS A 26 1.12 -25.01 19.12
CA HIS A 26 2.38 -24.58 18.53
C HIS A 26 3.41 -24.05 19.55
N GLU A 27 2.98 -23.70 20.77
CA GLU A 27 3.89 -23.26 21.84
C GLU A 27 4.60 -24.44 22.51
N LEU A 28 3.93 -25.59 22.61
CA LEU A 28 4.50 -26.83 23.16
C LEU A 28 5.61 -27.44 22.29
N LEU A 29 5.49 -27.33 20.96
CA LEU A 29 6.48 -27.88 20.02
C LEU A 29 7.64 -26.91 19.74
N GLY A 30 7.50 -25.64 20.13
CA GLY A 30 8.50 -24.58 19.95
C GLY A 30 8.67 -24.12 18.50
N ARG A 31 9.04 -22.85 18.31
CA ARG A 31 9.29 -22.24 16.98
C ARG A 31 10.57 -22.74 16.30
N GLY A 32 11.42 -23.47 17.03
CA GLY A 32 12.68 -24.01 16.52
C GLY A 32 12.53 -25.25 15.63
N ASN A 33 11.43 -26.01 15.79
CA ASN A 33 11.22 -27.28 15.11
C ASN A 33 10.35 -27.10 13.84
N PRO A 34 10.67 -27.72 12.68
CA PRO A 34 9.85 -27.65 11.47
C PRO A 34 8.36 -27.97 11.69
N ALA A 35 8.04 -28.94 12.55
CA ALA A 35 6.65 -29.26 12.90
C ALA A 35 5.94 -28.09 13.62
N GLY A 36 6.62 -27.43 14.56
CA GLY A 36 6.11 -26.25 15.26
C GLY A 36 5.92 -25.05 14.33
N LYS A 37 6.83 -24.86 13.35
CA LYS A 37 6.68 -23.82 12.32
C LYS A 37 5.46 -24.04 11.42
N LEU A 38 5.19 -25.29 11.01
CA LEU A 38 4.01 -25.63 10.21
C LEU A 38 2.71 -25.43 11.01
N LEU A 39 2.67 -25.87 12.27
CA LEU A 39 1.50 -25.63 13.13
C LEU A 39 1.29 -24.14 13.40
N TYR A 40 2.35 -23.35 13.59
CA TYR A 40 2.24 -21.90 13.68
C TYR A 40 1.74 -21.27 12.37
N ALA A 41 2.17 -21.77 11.21
CA ALA A 41 1.69 -21.28 9.93
C ALA A 41 0.21 -21.63 9.66
N LEU A 42 -0.28 -22.75 10.19
CA LEU A 42 -1.67 -23.18 10.07
C LEU A 42 -2.60 -22.48 11.08
N TYR A 43 -2.15 -22.30 12.33
CA TYR A 43 -3.02 -21.85 13.43
C TYR A 43 -2.65 -20.47 14.01
N GLY A 44 -1.40 -20.02 13.87
CA GLY A 44 -0.90 -18.75 14.43
C GLY A 44 -0.70 -17.63 13.42
N ARG A 45 -1.08 -17.84 12.15
CA ARG A 45 -0.86 -16.86 11.07
C ARG A 45 -1.70 -15.60 11.22
N ASP A 46 -2.85 -15.72 11.88
CA ASP A 46 -3.76 -14.60 12.05
C ASP A 46 -3.49 -13.82 13.35
N ASP A 47 -2.83 -14.40 14.35
CA ASP A 47 -2.44 -13.70 15.59
C ASP A 47 -1.54 -12.48 15.30
N ALA A 48 -0.56 -12.63 14.41
CA ALA A 48 0.32 -11.51 14.03
C ALA A 48 -0.43 -10.42 13.24
N LYS A 49 -1.40 -10.81 12.41
CA LYS A 49 -2.23 -9.86 11.67
C LYS A 49 -3.20 -9.14 12.60
N ASN A 50 -3.84 -9.86 13.50
CA ASN A 50 -4.77 -9.34 14.49
C ASN A 50 -4.05 -8.38 15.45
N ALA A 51 -2.86 -8.74 15.94
CA ALA A 51 -2.01 -7.84 16.73
C ALA A 51 -1.63 -6.56 15.96
N GLY A 52 -1.34 -6.68 14.66
CA GLY A 52 -1.09 -5.52 13.79
C GLY A 52 -2.33 -4.63 13.58
N GLN A 53 -3.50 -5.25 13.40
CA GLN A 53 -4.78 -4.54 13.29
C GLN A 53 -5.13 -3.81 14.59
N ASP A 54 -4.97 -4.47 15.74
CA ASP A 54 -5.20 -3.89 17.06
C ASP A 54 -4.26 -2.72 17.34
N PHE A 55 -2.97 -2.85 17.00
CA PHE A 55 -2.01 -1.77 17.13
C PHE A 55 -2.39 -0.57 16.25
N ASN A 56 -2.81 -0.82 15.01
CA ASN A 56 -3.28 0.22 14.10
C ASN A 56 -4.57 0.89 14.62
N ALA A 57 -5.53 0.11 15.12
CA ALA A 57 -6.77 0.63 15.72
C ALA A 57 -6.49 1.52 16.94
N ARG A 58 -5.56 1.10 17.83
CA ARG A 58 -5.13 1.92 18.97
C ARG A 58 -4.46 3.22 18.52
N ASN A 59 -3.62 3.19 17.48
CA ASN A 59 -2.99 4.39 16.94
C ASN A 59 -4.00 5.34 16.30
N ARG A 60 -4.99 4.83 15.55
CA ARG A 60 -6.09 5.62 15.01
C ARG A 60 -6.88 6.30 16.11
N LYS A 61 -7.25 5.56 17.17
CA LYS A 61 -7.96 6.12 18.33
C LYS A 61 -7.14 7.21 19.02
N LYS A 62 -5.84 6.99 19.24
CA LYS A 62 -4.94 8.02 19.79
C LYS A 62 -4.85 9.25 18.90
N HIS A 63 -4.78 9.07 17.59
CA HIS A 63 -4.73 10.19 16.64
C HIS A 63 -6.05 10.97 16.64
N GLN A 64 -7.19 10.28 16.68
CA GLN A 64 -8.50 10.91 16.77
C GLN A 64 -8.66 11.72 18.07
N GLN A 65 -8.24 11.17 19.21
CA GLN A 65 -8.21 11.91 20.48
C GLN A 65 -7.34 13.17 20.41
N LYS A 66 -6.21 13.13 19.69
CA LYS A 66 -5.38 14.32 19.47
C LYS A 66 -6.09 15.38 18.62
N LEU A 67 -6.79 14.96 17.56
CA LEU A 67 -7.56 15.88 16.73
C LEU A 67 -8.70 16.52 17.53
N GLU A 68 -9.41 15.73 18.34
CA GLU A 68 -10.45 16.21 19.25
C GLU A 68 -9.91 17.16 20.32
N SER A 69 -8.67 16.96 20.78
CA SER A 69 -8.00 17.88 21.71
C SER A 69 -7.45 19.15 21.04
N GLY A 70 -7.76 19.39 19.75
CA GLY A 70 -7.30 20.56 19.00
C GLY A 70 -5.84 20.49 18.55
N TRP A 71 -5.20 19.32 18.60
CA TRP A 71 -3.86 19.14 18.02
C TRP A 71 -3.98 19.09 16.49
N THR A 72 -3.46 20.10 15.81
CA THR A 72 -3.29 20.09 14.36
C THR A 72 -1.86 19.70 14.02
N PRO A 73 -1.62 18.71 13.14
CA PRO A 73 -0.26 18.43 12.68
C PRO A 73 0.33 19.70 12.05
N PRO A 74 1.62 19.99 12.28
CA PRO A 74 2.26 21.13 11.63
C PRO A 74 2.14 20.98 10.11
N PRO A 75 1.89 22.07 9.36
CA PRO A 75 1.80 22.00 7.91
C PRO A 75 3.10 21.41 7.37
N VAL A 76 2.97 20.41 6.48
CA VAL A 76 4.12 19.81 5.81
C VAL A 76 4.67 20.85 4.85
N ASP A 77 5.78 21.47 5.25
CA ASP A 77 6.46 22.47 4.43
C ASP A 77 7.17 21.77 3.26
N HIS A 78 6.46 21.65 2.14
CA HIS A 78 6.99 21.04 0.91
C HIS A 78 8.12 21.86 0.26
N SER A 79 8.39 23.07 0.75
CA SER A 79 9.47 23.92 0.25
C SER A 79 10.84 23.58 0.86
N ARG A 80 10.88 22.83 1.97
CA ARG A 80 12.14 22.44 2.62
C ARG A 80 12.82 21.34 1.81
N SER A 81 13.87 21.73 1.10
CA SER A 81 14.81 20.81 0.49
C SER A 81 15.45 19.92 1.57
N ARG A 82 15.85 18.69 1.25
CA ARG A 82 16.56 17.80 2.19
C ARG A 82 17.82 18.44 2.81
N SER A 83 18.34 19.50 2.20
CA SER A 83 19.47 20.31 2.70
C SER A 83 19.12 21.27 3.84
N ASP A 84 17.84 21.59 4.08
CA ASP A 84 17.40 22.54 5.12
C ASP A 84 17.00 21.84 6.43
N VAL A 85 17.31 20.56 6.57
CA VAL A 85 17.20 19.88 7.86
C VAL A 85 18.24 20.52 8.77
N CYS A 86 17.78 21.36 9.71
CA CYS A 86 18.64 21.96 10.73
C CYS A 86 19.59 20.87 11.25
N PRO A 87 20.92 21.11 11.23
CA PRO A 87 21.86 20.13 11.75
C PRO A 87 21.41 19.84 13.17
N MET A 88 20.97 18.60 13.43
CA MET A 88 20.49 18.22 14.74
C MET A 88 21.61 18.57 15.72
N THR A 89 21.39 19.61 16.52
CA THR A 89 22.32 20.02 17.56
C THR A 89 22.47 18.81 18.45
N LYS A 90 23.65 18.17 18.39
CA LYS A 90 23.94 16.97 19.17
C LYS A 90 23.63 17.30 20.62
N VAL A 91 22.57 16.70 21.15
CA VAL A 91 22.17 16.90 22.54
C VAL A 91 23.36 16.50 23.39
N ASN A 92 23.93 17.45 24.12
CA ASN A 92 25.12 17.24 24.91
C ASN A 92 24.72 16.50 26.20
N VAL A 93 24.52 15.18 26.11
CA VAL A 93 24.13 14.35 27.24
C VAL A 93 25.34 14.17 28.16
N ARG A 94 25.18 14.56 29.43
CA ARG A 94 26.24 14.45 30.44
C ARG A 94 26.39 13.00 30.88
N VAL A 95 27.20 12.24 30.15
CA VAL A 95 27.51 10.84 30.50
C VAL A 95 28.52 10.80 31.66
N PRO A 96 28.35 9.92 32.66
CA PRO A 96 29.35 9.69 33.70
C PRO A 96 30.73 9.42 33.09
N LYS A 97 31.73 10.22 33.49
CA LYS A 97 33.10 10.05 33.03
C LYS A 97 33.71 8.84 33.74
N PHE A 98 33.70 7.69 33.08
CA PHE A 98 34.50 6.55 33.53
C PHE A 98 35.99 6.90 33.35
N GLY A 99 36.76 6.83 34.44
CA GLY A 99 38.19 7.12 34.41
C GLY A 99 38.88 6.28 33.33
N ARG A 100 39.64 6.92 32.45
CA ARG A 100 40.48 6.20 31.48
C ARG A 100 41.49 5.40 32.29
N ARG A 101 41.36 4.06 32.28
CA ARG A 101 42.44 3.18 32.74
C ARG A 101 43.68 3.55 31.92
N ALA A 102 44.83 3.63 32.58
CA ALA A 102 46.10 3.88 31.90
C ALA A 102 46.22 2.90 30.71
N PRO A 103 46.66 3.38 29.53
CA PRO A 103 46.80 2.50 28.39
C PRO A 103 47.77 1.39 28.76
N ASP A 104 47.27 0.16 28.89
CA ASP A 104 48.11 -1.04 28.90
C ASP A 104 49.07 -0.91 27.71
N SER A 105 50.35 -1.20 27.95
CA SER A 105 51.38 -1.24 26.90
C SER A 105 50.84 -2.02 25.69
N ALA A 106 51.05 -1.50 24.47
CA ALA A 106 50.55 -2.15 23.25
C ALA A 106 51.00 -3.62 23.13
N ALA A 107 52.15 -3.96 23.74
CA ALA A 107 52.65 -5.32 23.84
C ALA A 107 51.78 -6.23 24.74
N ASP A 108 51.25 -5.71 25.85
CA ASP A 108 50.39 -6.46 26.77
C ASP A 108 49.00 -6.72 26.19
N LEU A 109 48.46 -5.78 25.41
CA LEU A 109 47.19 -5.98 24.70
C LEU A 109 47.33 -7.02 23.59
N LEU A 110 48.47 -7.08 22.89
CA LEU A 110 48.71 -8.11 21.89
C LEU A 110 48.85 -9.50 22.51
N ALA A 111 49.51 -9.61 23.66
CA ALA A 111 49.64 -10.86 24.40
C ALA A 111 48.29 -11.39 24.92
N LYS A 112 47.38 -10.48 25.33
CA LYS A 112 46.03 -10.82 25.81
C LYS A 112 45.08 -11.31 24.72
N TYR A 113 45.28 -10.92 23.46
CA TYR A 113 44.38 -11.30 22.35
C TYR A 113 45.11 -12.07 21.25
N LYS A 114 45.46 -13.34 21.52
CA LYS A 114 45.96 -14.25 20.48
C LYS A 114 44.99 -14.29 19.29
N GLY A 115 45.51 -14.05 18.08
CA GLY A 115 44.75 -14.07 16.82
C GLY A 115 44.24 -12.71 16.33
N LYS A 116 44.44 -11.61 17.07
CA LYS A 116 44.12 -10.26 16.58
C LYS A 116 45.37 -9.61 15.98
N LYS A 117 45.20 -9.00 14.80
CA LYS A 117 46.24 -8.24 14.11
C LYS A 117 46.31 -6.81 14.65
N THR A 118 47.51 -6.22 14.65
CA THR A 118 47.67 -4.79 14.93
C THR A 118 46.98 -3.95 13.86
N VAL A 119 46.64 -2.70 14.19
CA VAL A 119 46.05 -1.76 13.22
C VAL A 119 46.95 -1.60 12.00
N ASP A 120 48.26 -1.54 12.21
CA ASP A 120 49.24 -1.40 11.13
C ASP A 120 49.31 -2.64 10.25
N ALA A 121 49.27 -3.85 10.84
CA ALA A 121 49.21 -5.10 10.08
C ALA A 121 47.89 -5.25 9.31
N ILE A 122 46.78 -4.71 9.82
CA ILE A 122 45.51 -4.68 9.09
C ILE A 122 45.61 -3.72 7.90
N ARG A 123 46.23 -2.54 8.08
CA ARG A 123 46.42 -1.57 6.99
C ARG A 123 47.30 -2.13 5.88
N GLU A 124 48.42 -2.75 6.24
CA GLU A 124 49.34 -3.39 5.28
C GLU A 124 48.63 -4.51 4.50
N GLN A 125 47.86 -5.35 5.18
CA GLN A 125 47.09 -6.39 4.50
C GLN A 125 46.04 -5.81 3.53
N GLN A 126 45.35 -4.74 3.92
CA GLN A 126 44.38 -4.06 3.05
C GLN A 126 45.04 -3.41 1.83
N GLU A 127 46.26 -2.90 1.97
CA GLU A 127 47.02 -2.36 0.84
C GLU A 127 47.44 -3.46 -0.14
N ILE A 128 47.92 -4.60 0.37
CA ILE A 128 48.25 -5.78 -0.44
C ILE A 128 47.00 -6.29 -1.18
N GLU A 129 45.86 -6.41 -0.49
CA GLU A 129 44.60 -6.88 -1.08
C GLU A 129 44.10 -5.91 -2.17
N LYS A 130 44.18 -4.59 -1.95
CA LYS A 130 43.85 -3.58 -2.98
C LYS A 130 44.74 -3.69 -4.22
N VAL A 131 46.02 -3.98 -4.06
CA VAL A 131 46.94 -4.17 -5.19
C VAL A 131 46.59 -5.47 -5.93
N LEU A 132 46.30 -6.53 -5.18
CA LEU A 132 45.89 -7.81 -5.74
C LEU A 132 44.57 -7.71 -6.52
N ASP A 133 43.56 -7.05 -5.96
CA ASP A 133 42.25 -6.88 -6.60
C ASP A 133 42.31 -5.96 -7.81
N LYS A 134 43.22 -4.98 -7.84
CA LYS A 134 43.49 -4.20 -9.06
C LYS A 134 44.11 -5.03 -10.18
N SER A 135 44.87 -6.07 -9.83
CA SER A 135 45.48 -6.99 -10.82
C SER A 135 44.54 -8.11 -11.26
N ARG A 136 43.59 -8.50 -10.39
CA ARG A 136 42.53 -9.45 -10.70
C ARG A 136 41.40 -8.70 -11.38
N GLY A 137 41.44 -8.64 -12.72
CA GLY A 137 40.29 -8.17 -13.50
C GLY A 137 38.99 -8.85 -13.04
N PRO A 138 37.83 -8.18 -13.15
CA PRO A 138 36.57 -8.76 -12.73
C PRO A 138 36.38 -10.14 -13.39
N PRO A 139 35.87 -11.15 -12.67
CA PRO A 139 35.68 -12.47 -13.24
C PRO A 139 34.85 -12.34 -14.52
N LEU A 140 35.41 -12.83 -15.62
CA LEU A 140 34.72 -12.85 -16.91
C LEU A 140 33.42 -13.64 -16.74
N ALA A 141 32.29 -12.99 -17.03
CA ALA A 141 30.98 -13.61 -16.90
C ALA A 141 30.93 -14.88 -17.78
N ARG A 142 30.72 -16.04 -17.16
CA ARG A 142 30.60 -17.31 -17.87
C ARG A 142 29.20 -17.41 -18.48
N GLY A 143 29.09 -17.18 -19.78
CA GLY A 143 27.87 -17.38 -20.56
C GLY A 143 26.82 -16.28 -20.43
N LYS A 144 25.72 -16.43 -21.16
CA LYS A 144 24.54 -15.56 -21.04
C LYS A 144 23.87 -15.86 -19.70
N LEU A 145 23.89 -14.89 -18.78
CA LEU A 145 23.42 -15.06 -17.39
C LEU A 145 21.93 -15.43 -17.28
N LEU A 146 21.10 -15.00 -18.25
CA LEU A 146 19.70 -15.36 -18.35
C LEU A 146 19.38 -15.79 -19.79
N ASP A 147 18.60 -16.87 -19.90
CA ASP A 147 17.95 -17.27 -21.15
C ASP A 147 16.95 -16.20 -21.59
N ASP A 148 16.70 -16.10 -22.89
CA ASP A 148 15.78 -15.07 -23.43
C ASP A 148 14.34 -15.23 -22.90
N ARG A 149 13.95 -16.46 -22.52
CA ARG A 149 12.70 -16.74 -21.81
C ARG A 149 12.65 -16.10 -20.43
N GLU A 150 13.75 -16.15 -19.68
CA GLU A 150 13.82 -15.56 -18.35
C GLU A 150 13.88 -14.03 -18.41
N LYS A 151 14.57 -13.48 -19.41
CA LYS A 151 14.54 -12.03 -19.69
C LYS A 151 13.12 -11.55 -19.98
N ALA A 152 12.35 -12.27 -20.80
CA ALA A 152 10.96 -11.92 -21.07
C ALA A 152 10.09 -11.98 -19.81
N ARG A 153 10.29 -13.00 -18.96
CA ARG A 153 9.60 -13.09 -17.66
C ARG A 153 9.93 -11.93 -16.73
N LEU A 154 11.21 -11.54 -16.66
CA LEU A 154 11.67 -10.41 -15.84
C LEU A 154 11.16 -9.07 -16.38
N ALA A 155 11.15 -8.88 -17.70
CA ALA A 155 10.58 -7.69 -18.33
C ALA A 155 9.10 -7.54 -17.97
N LYS A 156 8.32 -8.62 -18.08
CA LYS A 156 6.91 -8.64 -17.64
C LYS A 156 6.79 -8.35 -16.15
N PHE A 157 7.65 -8.91 -15.31
CA PHE A 157 7.62 -8.62 -13.87
C PHE A 157 7.88 -7.14 -13.56
N MET A 158 8.79 -6.49 -14.28
CA MET A 158 9.11 -5.07 -14.12
C MET A 158 7.99 -4.16 -14.64
N GLU A 159 7.38 -4.49 -15.78
CA GLU A 159 6.23 -3.79 -16.35
C GLU A 159 5.10 -3.62 -15.32
N TYR A 160 4.85 -4.66 -14.52
CA TYR A 160 3.79 -4.67 -13.51
C TYR A 160 4.26 -4.37 -12.08
N ASN A 161 5.43 -3.72 -11.91
CA ASN A 161 5.99 -3.36 -10.60
C ASN A 161 6.00 -4.53 -9.60
N GLY A 162 6.32 -5.73 -10.09
CA GLY A 162 6.40 -6.96 -9.31
C GLY A 162 5.06 -7.63 -8.97
N LYS A 163 3.94 -7.15 -9.51
CA LYS A 163 2.62 -7.77 -9.39
C LYS A 163 2.03 -8.07 -10.76
N PRO A 164 2.57 -9.08 -11.49
CA PRO A 164 1.99 -9.48 -12.76
C PRO A 164 0.49 -9.78 -12.58
N PRO A 165 -0.39 -9.30 -13.47
CA PRO A 165 -1.81 -9.59 -13.43
C PRO A 165 -1.99 -11.09 -13.33
N ARG A 166 -2.77 -11.53 -12.33
CA ARG A 166 -3.14 -12.93 -12.22
C ARG A 166 -3.85 -13.29 -13.51
N GLU A 167 -3.31 -14.26 -14.24
CA GLU A 167 -4.02 -14.76 -15.42
C GLU A 167 -5.38 -15.25 -14.94
N PRO A 168 -6.48 -14.71 -15.51
CA PRO A 168 -7.81 -15.04 -15.04
C PRO A 168 -8.00 -16.55 -15.21
N THR A 169 -8.50 -17.19 -14.16
CA THR A 169 -8.82 -18.61 -14.20
C THR A 169 -9.89 -18.86 -15.26
N GLN A 170 -9.92 -20.07 -15.85
CA GLN A 170 -10.94 -20.42 -16.85
C GLN A 170 -12.37 -20.13 -16.36
N ARG A 171 -12.63 -20.36 -15.08
CA ARG A 171 -13.90 -20.06 -14.42
C ARG A 171 -14.22 -18.55 -14.39
N GLU A 172 -13.22 -17.69 -14.16
CA GLU A 172 -13.39 -16.24 -14.19
C GLU A 172 -13.65 -15.75 -15.63
N LEU A 173 -12.96 -16.33 -16.61
CA LEU A 173 -13.19 -16.04 -18.04
C LEU A 173 -14.61 -16.45 -18.45
N GLU A 174 -15.09 -17.62 -18.05
CA GLU A 174 -16.46 -18.06 -18.33
C GLU A 174 -17.52 -17.17 -17.67
N LEU A 175 -17.30 -16.76 -16.42
CA LEU A 175 -18.19 -15.82 -15.73
C LEU A 175 -18.21 -14.47 -16.45
N GLN A 176 -17.06 -13.96 -16.86
CA GLN A 176 -16.96 -12.72 -17.61
C GLN A 176 -17.63 -12.83 -18.99
N ALA A 177 -17.47 -13.97 -19.68
CA ALA A 177 -18.15 -14.23 -20.94
C ALA A 177 -19.66 -14.32 -20.76
N ARG A 178 -20.15 -14.96 -19.70
CA ARG A 178 -21.59 -15.01 -19.36
C ARG A 178 -22.14 -13.63 -19.02
N GLN A 179 -21.40 -12.82 -18.27
CA GLN A 179 -21.79 -11.44 -17.99
C GLN A 179 -21.86 -10.60 -19.26
N ARG A 180 -20.88 -10.74 -20.16
CA ARG A 180 -20.87 -10.06 -21.46
C ARG A 180 -22.00 -10.54 -22.37
N ALA A 181 -22.31 -11.84 -22.37
CA ALA A 181 -23.41 -12.40 -23.15
C ALA A 181 -24.79 -12.02 -22.57
N ALA A 182 -24.87 -11.76 -21.26
CA ALA A 182 -26.10 -11.30 -20.61
C ALA A 182 -26.38 -9.80 -20.87
N LEU A 183 -25.35 -9.01 -21.16
CA LEU A 183 -25.52 -7.63 -21.60
C LEU A 183 -26.05 -7.67 -23.04
N ARG A 184 -27.32 -7.33 -23.20
CA ARG A 184 -27.88 -7.09 -24.54
C ARG A 184 -27.06 -5.99 -25.22
N PRO A 185 -26.79 -6.11 -26.53
CA PRO A 185 -26.23 -4.98 -27.27
C PRO A 185 -27.19 -3.80 -27.10
N ARG A 186 -26.67 -2.67 -26.63
CA ARG A 186 -27.47 -1.45 -26.48
C ARG A 186 -27.90 -1.00 -27.85
N THR A 187 -29.15 -0.55 -27.97
CA THR A 187 -29.59 0.07 -29.21
C THR A 187 -28.93 1.44 -29.36
N GLU A 188 -28.75 1.92 -30.58
CA GLU A 188 -28.19 3.25 -30.84
C GLU A 188 -28.95 4.34 -30.07
N ARG A 189 -30.27 4.19 -29.98
CA ARG A 189 -31.14 5.07 -29.19
C ARG A 189 -30.84 5.01 -27.70
N GLU A 190 -30.69 3.82 -27.10
CA GLU A 190 -30.31 3.67 -25.69
C GLU A 190 -28.94 4.32 -25.39
N GLU A 191 -27.98 4.22 -26.31
CA GLU A 191 -26.67 4.88 -26.17
C GLU A 191 -26.80 6.41 -26.21
N LEU A 192 -27.61 6.95 -27.12
CA LEU A 192 -27.90 8.39 -27.18
C LEU A 192 -28.62 8.88 -25.90
N GLU A 193 -29.58 8.12 -25.37
CA GLU A 193 -30.28 8.43 -24.12
C GLU A 193 -29.32 8.42 -22.91
N GLU A 194 -28.39 7.46 -22.85
CA GLU A 194 -27.37 7.44 -21.80
C GLU A 194 -26.41 8.63 -21.90
N MET A 195 -25.99 8.99 -23.12
CA MET A 195 -25.18 10.19 -23.34
C MET A 195 -25.93 11.46 -22.95
N PHE A 196 -27.23 11.56 -23.29
CA PHE A 196 -28.08 12.67 -22.87
C PHE A 196 -28.15 12.78 -21.35
N ALA A 197 -28.44 11.67 -20.66
CA ALA A 197 -28.50 11.63 -19.19
C ALA A 197 -27.15 11.95 -18.54
N LYS A 198 -26.03 11.62 -19.17
CA LYS A 198 -24.70 12.01 -18.72
C LYS A 198 -24.49 13.52 -18.82
N VAL A 199 -24.84 14.14 -19.95
CA VAL A 199 -24.68 15.59 -20.14
C VAL A 199 -25.56 16.39 -19.16
N VAL A 200 -26.78 15.91 -18.87
CA VAL A 200 -27.64 16.53 -17.85
C VAL A 200 -26.99 16.51 -16.46
N ARG A 201 -26.45 15.35 -16.04
CA ARG A 201 -25.73 15.24 -14.76
C ARG A 201 -24.54 16.19 -14.67
N GLU A 202 -23.76 16.29 -15.75
CA GLU A 202 -22.63 17.20 -15.84
C GLU A 202 -23.02 18.68 -15.75
N ILE A 203 -24.20 19.06 -16.25
CA ILE A 203 -24.74 20.43 -16.10
C ILE A 203 -25.12 20.67 -14.63
N ASP A 204 -25.78 19.71 -13.98
CA ASP A 204 -26.21 19.83 -12.59
C ASP A 204 -25.02 19.87 -11.62
N GLU A 205 -23.97 19.08 -11.86
CA GLU A 205 -22.71 19.14 -11.11
C GLU A 205 -22.05 20.53 -11.20
N ARG A 206 -22.03 21.14 -12.41
CA ARG A 206 -21.48 22.48 -12.61
C ARG A 206 -22.31 23.58 -11.93
N LYS A 207 -23.64 23.44 -11.93
CA LYS A 207 -24.52 24.35 -11.19
C LYS A 207 -24.28 24.25 -9.68
N ALA A 208 -24.23 23.02 -9.15
CA ALA A 208 -23.93 22.77 -7.74
C ALA A 208 -22.56 23.35 -7.33
N PHE A 209 -21.55 23.21 -8.20
CA PHE A 209 -20.24 23.82 -7.97
C PHE A 209 -20.32 25.35 -7.87
N LEU A 210 -21.09 26.02 -8.74
CA LEU A 210 -21.28 27.47 -8.66
C LEU A 210 -22.00 27.89 -7.37
N ASP A 211 -22.99 27.13 -6.93
CA ASP A 211 -23.68 27.37 -5.67
C ASP A 211 -22.75 27.23 -4.46
N ASP A 212 -21.88 26.22 -4.47
CA ASP A 212 -20.88 26.03 -3.41
C ASP A 212 -19.81 27.13 -3.41
N MET A 213 -19.38 27.61 -4.58
CA MET A 213 -18.47 28.76 -4.68
C MET A 213 -19.14 30.07 -4.27
N ALA A 214 -20.45 30.23 -4.51
CA ALA A 214 -21.22 31.37 -4.03
C ALA A 214 -21.27 31.42 -2.50
N ARG A 215 -21.52 30.26 -1.85
CA ARG A 215 -21.49 30.15 -0.38
C ARG A 215 -20.14 30.51 0.22
N GLN A 216 -19.05 30.30 -0.52
CA GLN A 216 -17.68 30.65 -0.11
C GLN A 216 -17.26 32.09 -0.48
N GLY A 217 -18.13 32.87 -1.12
CA GLY A 217 -17.80 34.24 -1.56
C GLY A 217 -16.87 34.33 -2.77
N ARG A 218 -16.61 33.20 -3.45
CA ARG A 218 -15.69 33.10 -4.61
C ARG A 218 -16.42 32.96 -5.94
N TYR A 219 -17.70 33.30 -6.00
CA TYR A 219 -18.53 33.16 -7.21
C TYR A 219 -17.93 33.84 -8.44
N ASN A 220 -17.49 35.09 -8.29
CA ASN A 220 -17.04 35.93 -9.40
C ASN A 220 -15.77 35.41 -10.07
N GLU A 221 -14.93 34.64 -9.35
CA GLU A 221 -13.71 34.03 -9.89
C GLU A 221 -14.02 32.94 -10.93
N PHE A 222 -15.10 32.17 -10.73
CA PHE A 222 -15.41 30.99 -11.52
C PHE A 222 -16.64 31.14 -12.41
N ALA A 223 -17.51 32.12 -12.14
CA ALA A 223 -18.79 32.27 -12.81
C ALA A 223 -18.68 32.34 -14.34
N GLY A 224 -17.71 33.10 -14.86
CA GLY A 224 -17.52 33.23 -16.31
C GLY A 224 -17.19 31.90 -16.97
N THR A 225 -16.16 31.21 -16.47
CA THR A 225 -15.69 29.93 -17.03
C THR A 225 -16.76 28.85 -16.95
N ILE A 226 -17.37 28.65 -15.79
CA ILE A 226 -18.35 27.57 -15.59
C ILE A 226 -19.65 27.83 -16.36
N ARG A 227 -20.10 29.09 -16.48
CA ARG A 227 -21.25 29.42 -17.36
C ARG A 227 -20.93 29.13 -18.83
N GLY A 228 -19.70 29.36 -19.27
CA GLY A 228 -19.22 28.98 -20.59
C GLY A 228 -19.33 27.47 -20.81
N GLU A 229 -18.82 26.67 -19.88
CA GLU A 229 -18.92 25.21 -19.94
C GLU A 229 -20.37 24.72 -19.92
N ILE A 230 -21.23 25.29 -19.09
CA ILE A 230 -22.67 24.95 -19.07
C ILE A 230 -23.29 25.26 -20.44
N ALA A 231 -22.98 26.40 -21.05
CA ALA A 231 -23.51 26.75 -22.37
C ALA A 231 -23.04 25.77 -23.46
N GLU A 232 -21.79 25.30 -23.40
CA GLU A 232 -21.28 24.26 -24.30
C GLU A 232 -22.03 22.93 -24.12
N ARG A 233 -22.24 22.50 -22.88
CA ARG A 233 -23.01 21.26 -22.58
C ARG A 233 -24.48 21.36 -22.97
N VAL A 234 -25.10 22.53 -22.85
CA VAL A 234 -26.46 22.74 -23.34
C VAL A 234 -26.53 22.59 -24.87
N ARG A 235 -25.54 23.09 -25.62
CA ARG A 235 -25.48 22.89 -27.08
C ARG A 235 -25.28 21.43 -27.45
N GLU A 236 -24.42 20.72 -26.72
CA GLU A 236 -24.21 19.27 -26.89
C GLU A 236 -25.50 18.49 -26.62
N MET A 237 -26.20 18.81 -25.53
CA MET A 237 -27.50 18.23 -25.19
C MET A 237 -28.53 18.44 -26.31
N SER A 238 -28.64 19.67 -26.85
CA SER A 238 -29.52 19.95 -27.99
C SER A 238 -29.15 19.17 -29.24
N ARG A 239 -27.86 18.90 -29.48
CA ARG A 239 -27.41 18.08 -30.61
C ARG A 239 -27.78 16.61 -30.42
N ILE A 240 -27.62 16.06 -29.23
CA ILE A 240 -28.02 14.68 -28.91
C ILE A 240 -29.53 14.52 -29.04
N ASP A 241 -30.30 15.50 -28.56
CA ASP A 241 -31.77 15.51 -28.68
C ASP A 241 -32.22 15.48 -30.16
N GLN A 242 -31.59 16.28 -31.03
CA GLN A 242 -31.84 16.23 -32.47
C GLN A 242 -31.50 14.87 -33.08
N MET A 243 -30.45 14.20 -32.61
CA MET A 243 -30.11 12.84 -33.06
C MET A 243 -31.17 11.83 -32.62
N LEU A 244 -31.63 11.90 -31.36
CA LEU A 244 -32.69 11.04 -30.84
C LEU A 244 -33.99 11.17 -31.65
N LEU A 245 -34.35 12.39 -32.06
CA LEU A 245 -35.53 12.63 -32.90
C LEU A 245 -35.41 12.03 -34.31
N ASN A 246 -34.18 11.90 -34.83
CA ASN A 246 -33.92 11.37 -36.16
C ASN A 246 -33.73 9.84 -36.17
N THR A 247 -33.47 9.21 -35.02
CA THR A 247 -33.31 7.76 -34.88
C THR A 247 -34.68 7.11 -34.71
N PRO A 248 -35.19 6.35 -35.71
CA PRO A 248 -36.47 5.65 -35.58
C PRO A 248 -36.38 4.54 -34.53
N ASP A 249 -37.53 4.25 -33.90
CA ASP A 249 -37.71 3.15 -32.94
C ASP A 249 -37.46 1.75 -33.55
#